data_AF-A0A845RYB2-F1
#
_entry.id   AF-A0A845RYB2-F1
#
_cell.length_a   1.000
_cell.length_b   1.000
_cell.length_c   1.000
_cell.angle_alpha   90.00
_cell.angle_beta   90.00
_cell.angle_gamma   90.00
#
_symmetry.space_group_name_H-M   'P 1'
#
loop_
_entity.id
_entity.type
_entity.pdbx_description
1 polymer ?
#
loop_
_entity_poly.entity_id
_entity_poly.type
_entity_poly.pdbx_seq_one_letter_code
_entity_poly.pdbx_strand_id
1 'polypeptide(L)' 'MTTSSKHPETIGLHGGDYRSDPATTSVAVPIYQTTSYQFNNTDHAANLFALKEFGNIYTR' A
#
# COMPACT_ATOMS: atom_id res chain seq x y z
N MET A 1 -0.13 12.73 1.24
CA MET A 1 -1.23 13.70 1.40
C MET A 1 -2.45 13.10 0.73
N THR A 2 -3.41 12.62 1.51
CA THR A 2 -4.75 12.31 1.04
C THR A 2 -5.39 13.59 0.52
N THR A 3 -6.08 13.53 -0.61
CA THR A 3 -6.90 14.66 -1.03
C THR A 3 -8.14 14.70 -0.12
N SER A 4 -8.12 15.55 0.92
CA SER A 4 -9.31 15.80 1.73
C SER A 4 -10.29 16.61 0.90
N SER A 5 -11.12 15.91 0.13
CA SER A 5 -12.17 16.47 -0.72
C SER A 5 -13.54 16.06 -0.21
N LYS A 6 -14.51 16.97 -0.31
CA LYS A 6 -15.94 16.67 -0.06
C LYS A 6 -16.69 16.33 -1.35
N HIS A 7 -16.01 16.42 -2.50
CA HIS A 7 -16.58 16.24 -3.82
C HIS A 7 -16.48 14.77 -4.25
N PRO A 8 -17.60 14.04 -4.41
CA PRO A 8 -17.59 12.61 -4.73
C PRO A 8 -16.80 12.26 -6.00
N GLU A 9 -16.83 13.11 -7.02
CA GLU A 9 -16.09 12.96 -8.27
C GLU A 9 -14.56 13.01 -8.05
N THR A 10 -14.10 13.83 -7.11
CA THR A 10 -12.67 13.89 -6.74
C THR A 10 -12.27 12.67 -5.94
N ILE A 11 -13.11 12.25 -4.98
CA ILE A 11 -12.88 11.04 -4.18
C ILE A 11 -12.88 9.79 -5.08
N GLY A 12 -13.75 9.74 -6.09
CA GLY A 12 -13.80 8.63 -7.04
C GLY A 12 -12.50 8.45 -7.83
N LEU A 13 -11.78 9.54 -8.11
CA LEU A 13 -10.52 9.51 -8.86
C LEU A 13 -9.27 9.46 -7.98
N HIS A 14 -9.29 10.12 -6.82
CA HIS A 14 -8.11 10.37 -5.97
C HIS A 14 -8.30 9.97 -4.51
N GLY A 15 -9.37 9.22 -4.20
CA GLY A 15 -9.62 8.67 -2.88
C GLY A 15 -8.55 7.64 -2.46
N GLY A 16 -8.42 7.45 -1.16
CA GLY A 16 -7.33 6.68 -0.56
C GLY A 16 -6.05 7.49 -0.38
N ASP A 17 -5.01 6.81 0.09
CA ASP A 17 -3.75 7.45 0.50
C ASP A 17 -2.69 7.49 -0.61
N TYR A 18 -2.96 6.82 -1.74
CA TYR A 18 -2.03 6.72 -2.86
C TYR A 18 -1.98 8.01 -3.67
N ARG A 19 -0.77 8.58 -3.82
CA ARG A 19 -0.55 9.79 -4.61
C ARG A 19 0.36 9.58 -5.82
N SER A 20 1.45 8.85 -5.62
CA SER A 20 2.43 8.48 -6.62
C SER A 20 3.36 7.42 -6.07
N ASP A 21 3.95 6.62 -6.94
CA ASP A 21 5.00 5.67 -6.59
C ASP A 21 6.30 6.43 -6.25
N PRO A 22 6.87 6.27 -5.04
CA PRO A 22 8.13 6.93 -4.68
C PRO A 22 9.33 6.47 -5.52
N ALA A 23 9.28 5.29 -6.14
CA ALA A 23 10.38 4.77 -6.96
C ALA A 23 10.38 5.31 -8.40
N THR A 24 9.19 5.53 -9.00
CA THR A 24 9.06 5.87 -10.43
C THR A 24 8.32 7.17 -10.71
N THR A 25 7.70 7.78 -9.71
CA THR A 25 6.78 8.93 -9.83
C THR A 25 5.49 8.65 -10.60
N SER A 26 5.20 7.39 -10.93
CA SER A 26 3.92 7.00 -11.55
C SER A 26 2.74 7.40 -10.66
N VAL A 27 1.77 8.11 -11.23
CA VAL A 27 0.51 8.48 -10.56
C VAL A 27 -0.57 7.43 -10.74
N ALA A 28 -0.41 6.52 -11.72
CA ALA A 28 -1.23 5.32 -11.80
C ALA A 28 -0.81 4.35 -10.70
N VAL A 29 -1.78 3.72 -10.04
CA VAL A 29 -1.54 2.69 -9.02
C VAL A 29 -0.88 1.48 -9.69
N PRO A 30 0.26 0.97 -9.19
CA PRO A 30 0.91 -0.21 -9.76
C PRO A 30 0.06 -1.47 -9.55
N ILE A 31 0.14 -2.38 -10.51
CA ILE A 31 -0.43 -3.72 -10.36
C ILE A 31 0.64 -4.63 -9.75
N TYR A 32 0.55 -4.88 -8.44
CA TYR A 32 1.40 -5.85 -7.75
C TYR A 32 0.89 -7.29 -7.99
N GLN A 33 1.13 -7.82 -9.19
CA GLN A 33 0.76 -9.17 -9.58
C GLN A 33 1.72 -10.21 -8.96
N THR A 34 1.68 -10.35 -7.65
CA THR A 34 2.50 -11.27 -6.85
C THR A 34 1.62 -12.09 -5.90
N THR A 35 2.13 -13.24 -5.45
CA THR A 35 1.51 -14.06 -4.41
C THR A 35 2.12 -13.85 -3.04
N SER A 36 3.37 -13.35 -2.98
CA SER A 36 4.17 -13.24 -1.77
C SER A 36 5.01 -11.95 -1.74
N TYR A 37 5.46 -11.58 -0.53
CA TYR A 37 6.32 -10.44 -0.26
C TYR A 37 7.52 -10.89 0.56
N GLN A 38 8.70 -10.35 0.25
CA GLN A 38 9.91 -10.70 0.98
C GLN A 38 9.94 -9.98 2.34
N PHE A 39 10.23 -10.75 3.41
CA PHE A 39 10.50 -10.16 4.72
C PHE A 39 11.94 -9.63 4.80
N ASN A 40 12.11 -8.51 5.50
CA ASN A 40 13.42 -7.92 5.75
C ASN A 40 14.34 -8.85 6.57
N ASN A 41 13.76 -9.57 7.55
CA ASN A 41 14.42 -10.60 8.37
C ASN A 41 13.37 -11.45 9.12
N THR A 42 13.82 -12.38 9.97
CA THR A 42 12.94 -13.28 10.75
C THR A 42 12.09 -12.55 11.78
N ASP A 43 12.63 -11.50 12.40
CA ASP A 43 11.91 -10.72 13.42
C ASP A 43 10.79 -9.89 12.80
N HIS A 44 11.03 -9.30 11.63
CA HIS A 44 10.02 -8.61 10.83
C HIS A 44 8.86 -9.55 10.46
N ALA A 45 9.16 -10.78 10.03
CA ALA A 45 8.13 -11.77 9.77
C ALA A 45 7.29 -12.05 11.03
N ALA A 46 7.94 -12.30 12.17
CA ALA A 46 7.26 -12.55 13.44
C ALA A 46 6.36 -11.38 13.87
N ASN A 47 6.81 -10.14 13.66
CA ASN A 47 6.03 -8.94 13.98
C ASN A 47 4.78 -8.79 13.11
N LEU A 48 4.88 -9.03 11.79
CA LEU A 48 3.74 -8.98 10.88
C LEU A 48 2.67 -10.01 11.26
N PHE A 49 3.07 -11.26 11.54
CA PHE A 49 2.15 -12.32 11.95
C PHE A 49 1.55 -12.09 13.35
N ALA A 50 2.27 -11.39 14.24
CA ALA A 50 1.78 -11.00 15.56
C ALA A 50 0.96 -9.70 15.57
N LEU A 51 0.73 -9.08 14.41
CA LEU A 51 0.07 -7.77 14.26
C LEU A 51 0.74 -6.64 15.05
N LYS A 52 2.05 -6.78 15.33
CA LYS A 52 2.87 -5.75 15.97
C LYS A 52 3.35 -4.70 14.97
N GLU A 53 3.37 -5.07 13.69
CA GLU A 53 3.75 -4.23 12.56
C GLU A 53 2.74 -4.43 11.43
N PHE A 54 2.42 -3.35 10.71
CA PHE A 54 1.55 -3.40 9.54
C PHE A 54 2.38 -3.60 8.28
N GLY A 55 1.94 -4.50 7.42
CA GLY A 55 2.59 -4.78 6.15
C GLY A 55 1.96 -5.97 5.44
N ASN A 56 2.46 -6.27 4.25
CA ASN A 56 1.97 -7.40 3.47
C ASN A 56 2.65 -8.70 3.93
N ILE A 57 1.86 -9.77 4.06
CA ILE A 57 2.35 -11.12 4.35
C ILE A 57 2.23 -11.99 3.09
N TYR A 58 1.01 -12.10 2.57
CA TYR A 58 0.66 -12.77 1.32
C TYR A 58 -0.57 -12.08 0.72
N THR A 59 -0.87 -12.35 -0.55
CA THR A 59 -1.93 -11.64 -1.29
C THR A 59 -3.37 -12.09 -0.96
N ARG A 60 -3.56 -13.34 -0.51
CA ARG A 60 -4.88 -13.95 -0.26
C ARG A 60 -5.67 -13.31 0.88
#